data_AF-A0A7C0X1F9-F1
#
_entry.id   AF-A0A7C0X1F9-F1
#
_cell.length_a   1.000
_cell.length_b   1.000
_cell.length_c   1.000
_cell.angle_alpha   90.00
_cell.angle_beta   90.00
_cell.angle_gamma   90.00
#
_symmetry.space_group_name_H-M   'P 1'
#
loop_
_entity.id
_entity.type
_entity.pdbx_description
1 polymer ?
#
loop_
_entity_poly.entity_id
_entity_poly.type
_entity_poly.pdbx_seq_one_letter_code
_entity_poly.pdbx_strand_id
1 'polypeptide(L)'
;MKLKRDLRYVVEPSDTTKVVRFHDFQGKEHTCQIRDYSRTGLSFVMEEGSLIFKIGDIIKDLRFYSQDREIFKGQAHIIHIQDEEEYDKLISRVGCSFSDNFLDVYSIIRVD
;
A
#
# COMPACT_ATOMS: atom_id res chain seq x y z
N MET A 1 -11.69 -0.99 26.16
CA MET A 1 -11.51 0.24 25.36
C MET A 1 -11.55 -0.16 23.89
N LYS A 2 -12.63 0.14 23.14
CA LYS A 2 -12.66 -0.14 21.69
C LYS A 2 -11.73 0.87 21.02
N LEU A 3 -10.58 0.42 20.50
CA LEU A 3 -9.77 1.22 19.58
C LEU A 3 -10.69 1.65 18.43
N LYS A 4 -10.98 2.96 18.31
CA LYS A 4 -11.54 3.50 17.07
C LYS A 4 -10.49 3.24 16.01
N ARG A 5 -10.70 2.19 15.20
CA ARG A 5 -9.87 1.94 14.02
C ARG A 5 -9.97 3.15 13.11
N ASP A 6 -8.84 3.60 12.57
CA ASP A 6 -8.85 4.63 11.54
C ASP A 6 -9.76 4.21 10.39
N LEU A 7 -10.53 5.16 9.87
CA LEU A 7 -11.35 4.93 8.68
C LEU A 7 -10.44 4.55 7.52
N ARG A 8 -10.74 3.43 6.86
CA ARG A 8 -10.04 2.97 5.65
C ARG A 8 -10.90 3.24 4.42
N TYR A 9 -10.29 3.79 3.39
CA TYR A 9 -10.90 4.08 2.09
C TYR A 9 -10.51 2.96 1.14
N VAL A 10 -11.51 2.31 0.57
CA VAL A 10 -11.33 1.20 -0.37
C VAL A 10 -11.09 1.78 -1.77
N VAL A 11 -10.14 1.20 -2.49
CA VAL A 11 -9.84 1.52 -3.89
C VAL A 11 -10.41 0.41 -4.74
N GLU A 12 -11.21 0.77 -5.74
CA GLU A 12 -11.82 -0.18 -6.66
C GLU A 12 -10.74 -0.93 -7.45
N PRO A 13 -10.89 -2.24 -7.71
CA PRO A 13 -9.90 -3.01 -8.48
C PRO A 13 -9.56 -2.46 -9.86
N SER A 14 -10.48 -1.72 -10.47
CA SER A 14 -10.30 -1.07 -11.77
C SER A 14 -9.59 0.29 -11.70
N ASP A 15 -9.42 0.87 -10.50
CA ASP A 15 -8.70 2.13 -10.32
C ASP A 15 -7.19 1.88 -10.43
N THR A 16 -6.62 2.31 -11.55
CA THR A 16 -5.18 2.21 -11.83
C THR A 16 -4.42 3.49 -11.48
N THR A 17 -5.12 4.52 -10.97
CA THR A 17 -4.55 5.84 -10.67
C THR A 17 -3.87 5.90 -9.30
N LYS A 18 -4.14 4.93 -8.42
CA LYS A 18 -3.61 4.86 -7.07
C LYS A 18 -2.63 3.72 -6.92
N VAL A 19 -1.36 4.08 -6.88
CA VAL A 19 -0.26 3.12 -6.84
C VAL A 19 0.70 3.43 -5.70
N VAL A 20 1.33 2.38 -5.20
CA VAL A 20 2.50 2.49 -4.34
C VAL A 20 3.75 2.12 -5.15
N ARG A 21 4.83 2.88 -4.95
CA ARG A 21 6.15 2.61 -5.51
C ARG A 21 7.18 2.46 -4.41
N PHE A 22 8.10 1.52 -4.58
CA PHE A 22 9.22 1.30 -3.67
C PHE A 22 10.33 0.51 -4.36
N HIS A 23 11.52 0.55 -3.77
CA HIS A 23 12.65 -0.29 -4.21
C HIS A 23 12.77 -1.52 -3.33
N ASP A 24 13.03 -2.68 -3.92
CA ASP A 24 13.35 -3.89 -3.18
C ASP A 24 14.81 -3.95 -2.71
N PHE A 25 15.19 -5.07 -2.08
CA PHE A 25 16.55 -5.30 -1.57
C PHE A 25 17.62 -5.41 -2.68
N GLN A 26 17.22 -5.62 -3.93
CA GLN A 26 18.09 -5.65 -5.11
C GLN A 26 18.15 -4.28 -5.81
N GLY A 27 17.40 -3.29 -5.31
CA GLY A 27 17.30 -1.95 -5.91
C GLY A 27 16.38 -1.91 -7.12
N LYS A 28 15.53 -2.92 -7.36
CA LYS A 28 14.51 -2.88 -8.41
C LYS A 28 13.31 -2.09 -7.90
N GLU A 29 12.83 -1.15 -8.71
CA GLU A 29 11.58 -0.43 -8.43
C GLU A 29 10.37 -1.33 -8.73
N HIS A 30 9.43 -1.35 -7.81
CA HIS A 30 8.13 -2.00 -7.94
C HIS A 30 7.03 -0.94 -7.94
N THR A 31 6.02 -1.16 -8.77
CA THR A 31 4.78 -0.36 -8.78
C THR A 31 3.61 -1.31 -8.54
N CYS A 32 2.87 -1.09 -7.47
CA CYS A 32 1.79 -1.97 -7.02
C CYS A 32 0.48 -1.18 -6.86
N GLN A 33 -0.64 -1.82 -7.20
CA GLN A 33 -1.96 -1.20 -7.05
C GLN A 33 -2.38 -1.18 -5.58
N ILE A 34 -2.92 -0.05 -5.13
CA ILE A 34 -3.44 0.10 -3.77
C ILE A 34 -4.85 -0.51 -3.71
N ARG A 35 -5.15 -1.25 -2.64
CA ARG A 35 -6.50 -1.81 -2.38
C ARG A 35 -7.28 -1.00 -1.37
N ASP A 36 -6.58 -0.42 -0.40
CA ASP A 36 -7.17 0.51 0.55
C ASP A 36 -6.10 1.34 1.25
N TYR A 37 -6.50 2.46 1.84
CA TYR A 37 -5.60 3.33 2.59
C TYR A 37 -6.31 4.01 3.76
N SER A 38 -5.53 4.44 4.74
CA SER A 38 -5.96 5.20 5.90
C SER A 38 -4.92 6.27 6.24
N ARG A 39 -5.16 7.04 7.29
CA ARG A 39 -4.18 7.99 7.82
C ARG A 39 -2.86 7.31 8.24
N THR A 40 -2.92 6.06 8.66
CA THR A 40 -1.84 5.34 9.36
C THR A 40 -1.21 4.21 8.56
N GLY A 41 -1.76 3.87 7.40
CA GLY A 41 -1.23 2.81 6.57
C GLY A 41 -2.01 2.61 5.29
N LEU A 42 -1.60 1.62 4.51
CA LEU A 42 -2.29 1.22 3.29
C LEU A 42 -2.17 -0.29 3.07
N SER A 43 -2.92 -0.82 2.11
CA SER A 43 -2.64 -2.14 1.57
C SER A 43 -2.53 -2.09 0.05
N PHE A 44 -1.67 -2.94 -0.50
CA PHE A 44 -1.43 -3.04 -1.94
C PHE A 44 -1.34 -4.51 -2.36
N VAL A 45 -1.44 -4.78 -3.65
CA VAL A 45 -1.34 -6.14 -4.21
C VAL A 45 -0.06 -6.35 -4.99
N MET A 46 0.47 -7.55 -4.87
CA MET A 46 1.62 -8.05 -5.63
C MET A 46 1.23 -9.35 -6.35
N GLU A 47 1.66 -9.53 -7.60
CA GLU A 47 1.51 -10.80 -8.29
C GLU A 47 2.51 -11.84 -7.74
N GLU A 48 2.16 -13.13 -7.78
CA GLU A 48 2.99 -14.21 -7.29
C GLU A 48 4.44 -14.16 -7.86
N GLY A 49 5.44 -14.31 -6.99
CA GLY A 49 6.86 -14.31 -7.35
C GLY A 49 7.53 -12.94 -7.44
N SER A 50 6.80 -11.84 -7.24
CA SER A 50 7.35 -10.49 -7.41
C SER A 50 8.17 -9.94 -6.21
N LEU A 51 7.96 -10.42 -4.98
CA LEU A 51 8.87 -10.25 -3.83
C LEU A 51 8.35 -11.07 -2.63
N ILE A 52 9.23 -11.72 -1.85
CA ILE A 52 8.82 -12.36 -0.59
C ILE A 52 9.02 -11.37 0.55
N PHE A 53 7.99 -10.58 0.85
CA PHE A 53 7.93 -9.85 2.12
C PHE A 53 7.65 -10.80 3.28
N LYS A 54 8.10 -10.42 4.47
CA LYS A 54 7.70 -11.01 5.75
C LYS A 54 7.04 -9.94 6.62
N ILE A 55 6.11 -10.38 7.47
CA ILE A 55 5.57 -9.53 8.53
C ILE A 55 6.73 -9.04 9.40
N GLY A 56 6.80 -7.73 9.63
CA GLY A 56 7.90 -7.05 10.32
C GLY A 56 8.93 -6.38 9.41
N ASP A 57 8.96 -6.73 8.11
CA ASP A 57 9.86 -6.09 7.16
C ASP A 57 9.57 -4.60 7.02
N ILE A 58 10.60 -3.83 6.64
CA ILE A 58 10.53 -2.37 6.49
C ILE A 58 10.76 -2.01 5.01
N ILE A 59 9.78 -1.35 4.41
CA ILE A 59 9.97 -0.64 3.14
C ILE A 59 10.48 0.76 3.47
N LYS A 60 11.74 1.05 3.13
CA LYS A 60 12.43 2.30 3.53
C LYS A 60 12.03 3.54 2.73
N ASP A 61 11.58 3.37 1.49
CA ASP A 61 11.21 4.48 0.59
C ASP A 61 9.89 4.15 -0.11
N LEU A 62 8.82 3.97 0.69
CA LEU A 62 7.48 3.75 0.18
C LEU A 62 6.87 5.08 -0.24
N ARG A 63 6.39 5.13 -1.49
CA ARG A 63 5.78 6.32 -2.09
C ARG A 63 4.38 6.00 -2.58
N PHE A 64 3.38 6.75 -2.12
CA PHE A 64 2.01 6.63 -2.61
C PHE A 64 1.74 7.76 -3.62
N TYR A 65 1.36 7.37 -4.84
CA TYR A 65 0.86 8.24 -5.88
C TYR A 65 -0.66 8.09 -6.10
N SER A 66 -1.35 9.21 -6.30
CA SER A 66 -2.73 9.27 -6.77
C SER A 66 -2.80 10.19 -7.98
N GLN A 67 -3.31 9.71 -9.12
CA GLN A 67 -3.34 10.46 -10.38
C GLN A 67 -1.98 11.07 -10.74
N ASP A 68 -0.92 10.26 -10.68
CA ASP A 68 0.49 10.64 -10.91
C ASP A 68 1.10 11.67 -9.95
N ARG A 69 0.35 12.14 -8.95
CA ARG A 69 0.86 13.02 -7.89
C ARG A 69 1.35 12.22 -6.70
N GLU A 70 2.57 12.48 -6.23
CA GLU A 70 3.07 11.95 -4.97
C GLU A 70 2.29 12.57 -3.80
N ILE A 71 1.57 11.73 -3.05
CA ILE A 71 0.78 12.13 -1.88
C ILE A 71 1.51 11.81 -0.58
N PHE A 72 2.33 10.76 -0.58
CA PHE A 72 3.10 10.36 0.60
C PHE A 72 4.43 9.76 0.18
N LYS A 73 5.43 10.01 1.03
CA LYS A 73 6.75 9.38 0.98
C LYS A 73 7.24 9.11 2.40
N GLY A 74 7.66 7.89 2.66
CA GLY A 74 8.17 7.52 3.99
C GLY A 74 8.46 6.04 4.15
N GLN A 75 8.75 5.66 5.39
CA GLN A 75 8.93 4.26 5.76
C GLN A 75 7.60 3.62 6.12
N ALA A 76 7.47 2.32 5.81
CA ALA A 76 6.33 1.52 6.20
C ALA A 76 6.75 0.12 6.67
N HIS A 77 6.15 -0.35 7.75
CA HIS A 77 6.29 -1.72 8.24
C HIS A 77 5.23 -2.61 7.63
N ILE A 78 5.64 -3.79 7.16
CA ILE A 78 4.70 -4.84 6.78
C ILE A 78 4.07 -5.41 8.05
N ILE A 79 2.75 -5.33 8.17
CA ILE A 79 2.00 -5.79 9.35
C ILE A 79 1.09 -6.98 9.03
N HIS A 80 0.81 -7.22 7.76
CA HIS A 80 -0.09 -8.28 7.30
C HIS A 80 0.23 -8.67 5.87
N ILE A 81 0.16 -9.97 5.57
CA ILE A 81 0.25 -10.52 4.23
C ILE A 81 -0.84 -11.58 4.13
N GLN A 82 -1.68 -11.50 3.10
CA GLN A 82 -2.72 -12.47 2.82
C GLN A 82 -2.69 -12.81 1.34
N ASP A 83 -2.59 -14.09 1.04
CA ASP A 83 -2.70 -14.57 -0.33
C ASP A 83 -4.18 -14.75 -0.70
N GLU A 84 -4.54 -14.27 -1.89
CA GLU A 84 -5.88 -14.30 -2.45
C GLU A 84 -5.80 -14.83 -3.89
N GLU A 85 -6.82 -15.56 -4.33
CA GLU A 85 -6.93 -16.00 -5.73
C GLU A 85 -7.91 -15.07 -6.45
N GLU A 86 -7.43 -14.36 -7.47
CA GLU A 86 -8.19 -13.38 -8.23
C GLU A 86 -8.05 -13.68 -9.73
N TYR A 87 -9.14 -14.07 -10.40
CA TYR A 87 -9.17 -14.42 -11.83
C TYR A 87 -8.08 -15.46 -12.23
N ASP A 88 -8.00 -16.58 -11.50
CA ASP A 88 -7.00 -17.66 -11.68
C ASP A 88 -5.54 -17.21 -11.49
N LYS A 89 -5.31 -16.05 -10.86
CA LYS A 89 -3.99 -15.60 -10.44
C LYS A 89 -3.89 -15.59 -8.93
N LEU A 90 -2.77 -16.09 -8.40
CA LEU A 90 -2.43 -15.88 -7.01
C LEU A 90 -1.86 -14.46 -6.84
N ILE A 91 -2.48 -13.69 -5.96
CA ILE A 91 -2.02 -12.36 -5.57
C ILE A 91 -1.76 -12.33 -4.07
N SER A 92 -0.77 -11.57 -3.64
CA SER A 92 -0.51 -11.31 -2.24
C SER A 92 -0.94 -9.89 -1.90
N ARG A 93 -1.92 -9.76 -1.00
CA ARG A 93 -2.31 -8.49 -0.41
C ARG A 93 -1.40 -8.17 0.77
N VAL A 94 -0.63 -7.11 0.63
CA VAL A 94 0.35 -6.66 1.61
C VAL A 94 -0.18 -5.44 2.32
N GLY A 95 -0.43 -5.57 3.63
CA GLY A 95 -0.82 -4.49 4.52
C GLY A 95 0.38 -3.89 5.22
N CYS A 96 0.50 -2.57 5.19
CA CYS A 96 1.59 -1.85 5.83
C CYS A 96 1.12 -0.67 6.69
N SER A 97 1.89 -0.35 7.73
CA SER A 97 1.70 0.80 8.62
C SER A 97 2.85 1.79 8.45
N PHE A 98 2.54 3.08 8.33
CA PHE A 98 3.56 4.13 8.22
C PHE A 98 4.28 4.33 9.55
N SER A 99 5.60 4.48 9.50
CA SER A 99 6.44 4.57 10.71
C SER A 99 6.46 5.98 11.29
N ASP A 100 6.70 6.98 10.44
CA ASP A 100 7.11 8.32 10.89
C ASP A 100 6.11 9.42 10.53
N ASN A 101 5.21 9.16 9.59
CA ASN A 101 4.32 10.16 9.01
C ASN A 101 2.90 9.63 8.83
N PHE A 102 1.93 10.53 8.92
CA PHE A 102 0.54 10.25 8.60
C PHE A 102 0.22 10.72 7.18
N LEU A 103 -0.63 9.95 6.50
CA LEU A 103 -1.19 10.33 5.21
C LEU A 103 -2.26 11.41 5.40
N ASP A 104 -2.16 12.51 4.66
CA ASP A 104 -3.26 13.47 4.54
C ASP A 104 -4.33 12.94 3.57
N VAL A 105 -5.23 12.13 4.11
CA VAL A 105 -6.30 11.47 3.35
C VAL A 105 -7.21 12.48 2.63
N TYR A 106 -7.39 13.70 3.17
CA TYR A 106 -8.24 14.72 2.54
C TYR A 106 -7.66 15.25 1.24
N SER A 107 -6.33 15.20 1.10
CA SER A 107 -5.65 15.58 -0.15
C SER A 107 -5.90 14.61 -1.30
N ILE A 108 -6.39 13.40 -1.03
CA ILE A 108 -6.71 12.37 -2.03
C ILE A 108 -8.17 12.47 -2.43
N ILE A 109 -9.07 12.47 -1.44
CA ILE A 109 -10.54 12.47 -1.66
C ILE A 109 -11.00 13.71 -2.42
N ARG A 110 -10.30 14.85 -2.31
CA ARG A 110 -10.66 16.07 -3.04
C ARG A 110 -10.35 16.01 -4.54
N VAL A 111 -9.52 15.07 -4.96
CA VAL A 111 -9.01 14.95 -6.32
C VAL A 111 -9.66 13.77 -7.05
N ASP A 112 -10.29 12.86 -6.30
CA ASP A 112 -11.24 11.84 -6.81
C ASP A 112 -12.62 12.45 -7.08
#